data_AF-E4N287-F1
#
_entry.id   AF-E4N287-F1
#
_cell.length_a   1.000
_cell.length_b   1.000
_cell.length_c   1.000
_cell.angle_alpha   90.00
_cell.angle_beta   90.00
_cell.angle_gamma   90.00
#
_symmetry.space_group_name_H-M   'P 1'
#
loop_
_entity.id
_entity.type
_entity.pdbx_description
1 polymer ?
#
loop_
_entity_poly.entity_id
_entity_poly.type
_entity_poly.pdbx_seq_one_letter_code
_entity_poly.pdbx_strand_id
1 'polypeptide(L)'
;MAGRAGGRTARHRGVRGVRVQSAGGGTAERCLRARYGAPPAAGAPRTALLLASPTGDTGTADALARATAAGLRVPPLLFFQSNPNAVLGHVAARWQLDGPVVALGPGFEDERELHDRAALLIEDGDAEQVLVITAVQGPPDHATAVLLAP
;
A
#
# COMPACT_ATOMS: atom_id res chain seq x y z
N MET A 1 4.30 21.49 53.66
CA MET A 1 5.20 20.51 53.00
C MET A 1 4.31 19.56 52.18
N ALA A 2 4.15 19.79 50.88
CA ALA A 2 4.93 19.18 49.78
C ALA A 2 4.80 17.64 49.77
N GLY A 3 4.30 16.95 48.75
CA GLY A 3 3.76 17.30 47.44
C GLY A 3 3.39 15.97 46.75
N ARG A 4 2.21 15.89 46.11
CA ARG A 4 1.73 14.69 45.39
C ARG A 4 2.63 14.41 44.18
N ALA A 5 3.26 13.23 44.14
CA ALA A 5 3.96 12.73 42.95
C ALA A 5 2.94 12.27 41.90
N GLY A 6 2.64 13.15 40.94
CA GLY A 6 1.91 12.81 39.73
C GLY A 6 2.78 11.96 38.80
N GLY A 7 2.49 10.66 38.74
CA GLY A 7 3.03 9.76 37.72
C GLY A 7 2.51 10.19 36.34
N ARG A 8 3.36 10.87 35.57
CA ARG A 8 3.10 11.15 34.15
C ARG A 8 3.16 9.84 33.38
N THR A 9 2.01 9.34 32.96
CA THR A 9 1.88 8.29 31.96
C THR A 9 2.52 8.77 30.67
N ALA A 10 3.62 8.12 30.28
CA ALA A 10 4.26 8.32 28.99
C ALA A 10 3.26 7.91 27.90
N ARG A 11 2.67 8.90 27.22
CA ARG A 11 1.86 8.65 26.02
C ARG A 11 2.80 8.09 24.95
N HIS A 12 2.68 6.80 24.64
CA HIS A 12 3.27 6.19 23.46
C HIS A 12 2.78 6.96 22.22
N ARG A 13 3.61 7.85 21.68
CA ARG A 13 3.40 8.40 20.34
C ARG A 13 3.72 7.27 19.36
N GLY A 14 2.68 6.53 18.96
CA GLY A 14 2.79 5.51 17.94
C GLY A 14 3.39 6.09 16.65
N VAL A 15 4.16 5.28 15.94
CA VAL A 15 4.67 5.60 14.61
C VAL A 15 3.45 5.90 13.71
N ARG A 16 3.37 7.12 13.14
CA ARG A 16 2.31 7.49 12.19
C ARG A 16 2.48 6.64 10.92
N GLY A 17 1.34 6.22 10.36
CA GLY A 17 1.26 5.20 9.31
C GLY A 17 2.01 5.49 8.02
N VAL A 18 2.17 4.41 7.26
CA VAL A 18 2.89 4.29 5.99
C VAL A 18 2.27 5.15 4.88
N ARG A 19 3.06 6.05 4.25
CA ARG A 19 2.51 6.97 3.25
C ARG A 19 2.22 6.32 1.89
N VAL A 20 3.09 5.42 1.38
CA VAL A 20 2.85 4.67 0.12
C VAL A 20 1.53 3.91 0.19
N GLN A 21 1.29 3.23 1.31
CA GLN A 21 0.06 2.47 1.52
C GLN A 21 -1.16 3.37 1.60
N SER A 22 -1.09 4.50 2.31
CA SER A 22 -2.23 5.42 2.38
C SER A 22 -2.61 6.00 1.01
N ALA A 23 -1.62 6.41 0.21
CA ALA A 23 -1.83 7.00 -1.11
C ALA A 23 -2.26 5.96 -2.15
N GLY A 24 -1.56 4.83 -2.22
CA GLY A 24 -1.87 3.72 -3.13
C GLY A 24 -3.23 3.09 -2.83
N GLY A 25 -3.49 2.76 -1.56
CA GLY A 25 -4.78 2.21 -1.12
C GLY A 25 -5.94 3.17 -1.36
N GLY A 26 -5.76 4.46 -1.04
CA GLY A 26 -6.79 5.47 -1.28
C GLY A 26 -7.14 5.64 -2.76
N THR A 27 -6.16 5.51 -3.66
CA THR A 27 -6.38 5.64 -5.11
C THR A 27 -7.00 4.37 -5.70
N ALA A 28 -6.56 3.19 -5.25
CA ALA A 28 -7.20 1.91 -5.57
C ALA A 28 -8.70 1.90 -5.17
N GLU A 29 -9.01 2.33 -3.94
CA GLU A 29 -10.38 2.45 -3.44
C GLU A 29 -11.26 3.36 -4.30
N ARG A 30 -10.71 4.51 -4.77
CA ARG A 30 -11.45 5.42 -5.65
C ARG A 30 -11.68 4.79 -7.02
N CYS A 31 -10.67 4.14 -7.59
CA CYS A 31 -10.78 3.47 -8.89
C CYS A 31 -11.84 2.36 -8.87
N LEU A 32 -11.76 1.45 -7.89
CA LEU A 32 -12.72 0.37 -7.73
C LEU A 32 -14.14 0.89 -7.47
N ARG A 33 -14.29 1.93 -6.65
CA ARG A 33 -15.60 2.54 -6.38
C ARG A 33 -16.21 3.24 -7.58
N ALA A 34 -15.39 3.86 -8.42
CA ALA A 34 -15.86 4.42 -9.68
C ALA A 34 -16.38 3.34 -10.63
N ARG A 35 -15.79 2.13 -10.61
CA ARG A 35 -16.14 1.04 -11.54
C ARG A 35 -17.25 0.11 -11.04
N TYR A 36 -17.28 -0.18 -9.73
CA TYR A 36 -18.12 -1.22 -9.13
C TYR A 36 -19.09 -0.70 -8.07
N GLY A 37 -19.00 0.58 -7.68
CA GLY A 37 -19.82 1.14 -6.59
C GLY A 37 -19.30 0.74 -5.22
N ALA A 38 -20.16 0.22 -4.35
CA ALA A 38 -19.75 -0.19 -3.00
C ALA A 38 -19.11 -1.60 -3.01
N PRO A 39 -18.14 -1.88 -2.14
CA PRO A 39 -17.63 -3.24 -1.97
C PRO A 39 -18.73 -4.17 -1.41
N PRO A 40 -18.70 -5.48 -1.74
CA PRO A 40 -17.71 -6.14 -2.59
C PRO A 40 -17.90 -5.85 -4.09
N ALA A 41 -16.88 -6.10 -4.91
CA ALA A 41 -16.96 -5.94 -6.36
C ALA A 41 -17.78 -7.09 -6.99
N ALA A 42 -19.10 -7.09 -6.79
CA ALA A 42 -19.98 -8.16 -7.25
C ALA A 42 -19.88 -8.35 -8.78
N GLY A 43 -19.53 -9.56 -9.20
CA GLY A 43 -19.36 -9.90 -10.62
C GLY A 43 -18.12 -9.29 -11.29
N ALA A 44 -17.14 -8.82 -10.50
CA ALA A 44 -15.85 -8.45 -11.05
C ALA A 44 -15.17 -9.66 -11.71
N PRO A 45 -14.50 -9.46 -12.86
CA PRO A 45 -13.64 -10.49 -13.44
C PRO A 45 -12.46 -10.76 -12.50
N ARG A 46 -11.74 -11.86 -12.73
CA ARG A 46 -10.56 -12.21 -11.92
C ARG A 46 -9.53 -11.09 -11.98
N THR A 47 -9.46 -10.28 -10.93
CA THR A 47 -8.74 -9.00 -10.96
C THR A 47 -7.43 -9.10 -10.20
N ALA A 48 -6.30 -8.99 -10.89
CA ALA A 48 -4.99 -8.84 -10.24
C ALA A 48 -4.81 -7.43 -9.68
N LEU A 49 -4.02 -7.32 -8.61
CA LEU A 49 -3.53 -6.06 -8.06
C LEU A 49 -2.03 -5.94 -8.30
N LEU A 50 -1.61 -4.90 -8.99
CA LEU A 50 -0.21 -4.65 -9.32
C LEU A 50 0.20 -3.25 -8.83
N LEU A 51 1.09 -3.19 -7.84
CA LEU A 51 1.63 -1.94 -7.30
C LEU A 51 3.10 -1.76 -7.66
N ALA A 52 3.45 -0.61 -8.21
CA ALA A 52 4.85 -0.17 -8.29
C ALA A 52 5.10 1.02 -7.37
N SER A 53 6.21 0.95 -6.61
CA SER A 53 6.71 2.07 -5.84
C SER A 53 8.22 2.20 -6.04
N PRO A 54 8.67 3.12 -6.91
CA PRO A 54 10.09 3.28 -7.25
C PRO A 54 11.00 3.53 -6.03
N THR A 55 10.47 4.22 -5.02
CA THR A 55 11.19 4.55 -3.78
C THR A 55 10.91 3.57 -2.65
N GLY A 56 9.91 2.70 -2.79
CA GLY A 56 9.29 2.00 -1.68
C GLY A 56 8.76 2.97 -0.61
N ASP A 57 8.58 2.46 0.60
CA ASP A 57 8.07 3.22 1.74
C ASP A 57 9.16 3.84 2.61
N THR A 58 9.82 4.85 2.05
CA THR A 58 10.80 5.73 2.71
C THR A 58 10.26 6.35 3.99
N GLY A 59 8.96 6.69 4.07
CA GLY A 59 8.35 7.28 5.26
C GLY A 59 8.42 6.36 6.49
N THR A 60 8.14 5.07 6.30
CA THR A 60 8.27 4.07 7.36
C THR A 60 9.72 3.72 7.63
N ALA A 61 10.56 3.60 6.59
CA ALA A 61 11.99 3.38 6.76
C ALA A 61 12.63 4.47 7.64
N ASP A 62 12.32 5.74 7.37
CA ASP A 62 12.77 6.89 8.16
C ASP A 62 12.25 6.86 9.60
N ALA A 63 11.00 6.46 9.80
CA ALA A 63 10.41 6.38 11.13
C ALA A 63 11.06 5.26 11.96
N LEU A 64 11.33 4.10 11.35
CA LEU A 64 12.06 3.01 11.98
C LEU A 64 13.50 3.44 12.31
N ALA A 65 14.20 4.09 11.38
CA ALA A 65 15.57 4.56 11.60
C ALA A 65 15.63 5.52 12.80
N ARG A 66 14.71 6.49 12.90
CA ARG A 66 14.62 7.41 14.04
C ARG A 66 14.29 6.70 15.35
N ALA A 67 13.36 5.75 15.33
CA ALA A 67 12.97 5.01 16.53
C ALA A 67 14.14 4.17 17.06
N THR A 68 14.86 3.48 16.18
CA THR A 68 16.05 2.69 16.51
C THR A 68 17.17 3.58 17.06
N ALA A 69 17.46 4.71 16.41
CA ALA A 69 18.47 5.67 16.88
C ALA A 69 18.15 6.24 18.27
N ALA A 70 16.87 6.39 18.60
CA ALA A 70 16.40 6.84 19.91
C ALA A 70 16.31 5.70 20.97
N GLY A 71 16.73 4.48 20.64
CA GLY A 71 16.63 3.31 21.54
C GLY A 71 15.19 2.87 21.83
N LEU A 72 14.23 3.29 21.00
CA LEU A 72 12.82 2.97 21.19
C LEU A 72 12.51 1.56 20.67
N ARG A 73 11.57 0.90 21.36
CA ARG A 73 11.02 -0.38 20.90
C ARG A 73 10.18 -0.14 19.66
N VAL A 74 10.60 -0.71 18.53
CA VAL A 74 9.80 -0.77 17.29
C VAL A 74 8.74 -1.87 17.44
N PRO A 75 7.44 -1.57 17.27
CA PRO A 75 6.39 -2.59 17.25
C PRO A 75 6.67 -3.65 16.17
N PRO A 76 6.70 -4.96 16.50
CA PRO A 76 6.96 -6.01 15.53
C PRO A 76 6.00 -6.02 14.33
N LEU A 77 4.75 -5.61 14.54
CA LEU A 77 3.74 -5.51 13.48
C LEU A 77 4.10 -4.50 12.39
N LEU A 78 4.90 -3.47 12.70
CA LEU A 78 5.32 -2.50 11.68
C LEU A 78 6.21 -3.13 10.60
N PHE A 79 6.92 -4.21 10.91
CA PHE A 79 7.70 -4.95 9.90
C PHE A 79 6.81 -5.64 8.87
N PHE A 80 5.72 -6.26 9.32
CA PHE A 80 4.76 -6.90 8.41
C PHE A 80 3.91 -5.87 7.68
N GLN A 81 3.59 -4.77 8.36
CA GLN A 81 2.82 -3.69 7.77
C GLN A 81 3.65 -2.85 6.82
N SER A 82 4.97 -2.71 6.93
CA SER A 82 5.77 -1.88 6.02
C SER A 82 5.91 -2.44 4.61
N ASN A 83 5.49 -3.68 4.37
CA ASN A 83 5.48 -4.27 3.03
C ASN A 83 4.39 -3.61 2.17
N PRO A 84 4.71 -3.09 0.96
CA PRO A 84 3.71 -2.57 0.01
C PRO A 84 2.56 -3.54 -0.28
N ASN A 85 2.77 -4.86 -0.15
CA ASN A 85 1.72 -5.87 -0.28
C ASN A 85 0.63 -5.78 0.80
N ALA A 86 0.91 -5.21 1.97
CA ALA A 86 -0.06 -5.15 3.07
C ALA A 86 -1.32 -4.35 2.70
N VAL A 87 -1.15 -3.22 1.99
CA VAL A 87 -2.31 -2.44 1.52
C VAL A 87 -3.06 -3.15 0.41
N LEU A 88 -2.37 -3.82 -0.50
CA LEU A 88 -3.03 -4.54 -1.59
C LEU A 88 -3.83 -5.72 -1.05
N GLY A 89 -3.29 -6.46 -0.08
CA GLY A 89 -4.02 -7.53 0.59
C GLY A 89 -5.28 -7.01 1.30
N HIS A 90 -5.22 -5.82 1.92
CA HIS A 90 -6.40 -5.18 2.49
C HIS A 90 -7.46 -4.83 1.44
N VAL A 91 -7.03 -4.23 0.31
CA VAL A 91 -7.92 -3.88 -0.80
C VAL A 91 -8.55 -5.14 -1.40
N ALA A 92 -7.76 -6.17 -1.71
CA ALA A 92 -8.25 -7.44 -2.25
C ALA A 92 -9.31 -8.07 -1.33
N ALA A 93 -9.02 -8.17 -0.03
CA ALA A 93 -9.94 -8.76 0.94
C ALA A 93 -11.25 -7.96 1.06
N ARG A 94 -11.18 -6.63 1.11
CA ARG A 94 -12.35 -5.76 1.25
C ARG A 94 -13.25 -5.80 0.01
N TRP A 95 -12.64 -5.83 -1.18
CA TRP A 95 -13.35 -5.83 -2.45
C TRP A 95 -13.70 -7.23 -2.95
N GLN A 96 -13.25 -8.27 -2.24
CA GLN A 96 -13.38 -9.68 -2.62
C GLN A 96 -12.81 -9.97 -4.01
N LEU A 97 -11.65 -9.39 -4.30
CA LEU A 97 -10.90 -9.67 -5.52
C LEU A 97 -10.04 -10.92 -5.30
N ASP A 98 -10.02 -11.80 -6.29
CA ASP A 98 -9.47 -13.16 -6.20
C ASP A 98 -8.25 -13.38 -7.13
N GLY A 99 -7.82 -12.36 -7.85
CA GLY A 99 -6.61 -12.42 -8.67
C GLY A 99 -5.30 -12.22 -7.88
N PRO A 100 -4.14 -12.39 -8.54
CA PRO A 100 -2.83 -12.21 -7.93
C PRO A 100 -2.62 -10.83 -7.27
N VAL A 101 -1.85 -10.80 -6.18
CA VAL A 101 -1.38 -9.57 -5.54
C VAL A 101 0.12 -9.45 -5.71
N VAL A 102 0.57 -8.46 -6.46
CA VAL A 102 1.96 -8.24 -6.82
C VAL A 102 2.36 -6.81 -6.45
N ALA A 103 3.42 -6.66 -5.66
CA ALA A 103 4.10 -5.38 -5.52
C ALA A 103 5.53 -5.47 -6.03
N LEU A 104 5.88 -4.54 -6.90
CA LEU A 104 7.22 -4.34 -7.41
C LEU A 104 7.97 -3.39 -6.48
N GLY A 105 9.17 -3.82 -6.07
CA GLY A 105 10.06 -3.06 -5.23
C GLY A 105 10.74 -1.89 -5.96
N PRO A 106 11.69 -1.21 -5.28
CA PRO A 106 12.46 -0.12 -5.89
C PRO A 106 13.26 -0.61 -7.11
N GLY A 107 13.52 0.30 -8.05
CA GLY A 107 14.21 0.00 -9.33
C GLY A 107 13.27 -0.06 -10.53
N PHE A 108 11.97 0.14 -10.31
CA PHE A 108 10.99 0.33 -11.37
C PHE A 108 11.00 1.80 -11.82
N GLU A 109 11.39 2.08 -13.07
CA GLU A 109 11.59 3.45 -13.56
C GLU A 109 10.57 3.90 -14.63
N ASP A 110 9.92 2.96 -15.34
CA ASP A 110 9.07 3.25 -16.50
C ASP A 110 7.67 2.65 -16.37
N GLU A 111 6.63 3.48 -16.41
CA GLU A 111 5.22 3.07 -16.42
C GLU A 111 4.90 2.02 -17.51
N ARG A 112 5.61 2.03 -18.65
CA ARG A 112 5.47 1.02 -19.71
C ARG A 112 5.77 -0.39 -19.21
N GLU A 113 6.81 -0.57 -18.40
CA GLU A 113 7.17 -1.87 -17.84
C GLU A 113 6.03 -2.44 -16.95
N LEU A 114 5.19 -1.55 -16.39
CA LEU A 114 4.10 -1.92 -15.48
C LEU A 114 2.90 -2.41 -16.28
N HIS A 115 2.64 -1.70 -17.38
CA HIS A 115 1.65 -2.09 -18.36
C HIS A 115 2.04 -3.41 -19.02
N ASP A 116 3.32 -3.61 -19.38
CA ASP A 116 3.82 -4.86 -19.93
C ASP A 116 3.65 -6.01 -18.92
N ARG A 117 3.95 -5.78 -17.63
CA ARG A 117 3.71 -6.77 -16.57
C ARG A 117 2.23 -7.08 -16.37
N ALA A 118 1.37 -6.07 -16.47
CA ALA A 118 -0.07 -6.25 -16.39
C ALA A 118 -0.62 -7.02 -17.59
N ALA A 119 -0.10 -6.77 -18.79
CA ALA A 119 -0.42 -7.52 -20.00
C ALA A 119 -0.04 -8.99 -19.84
N LEU A 120 1.16 -9.29 -19.33
CA LEU A 120 1.59 -10.67 -19.07
C LEU A 120 0.64 -11.42 -18.12
N LEU A 121 0.19 -10.78 -17.03
CA LEU A 121 -0.80 -11.38 -16.12
C LEU A 121 -2.12 -11.74 -16.82
N ILE A 122 -2.50 -10.96 -17.83
CA ILE A 122 -3.71 -11.20 -18.62
C ILE A 122 -3.46 -12.30 -19.66
N GLU A 123 -2.35 -12.20 -20.39
CA GLU A 123 -1.96 -13.14 -21.45
C GLU A 123 -1.74 -14.56 -20.91
N ASP A 124 -1.15 -14.69 -19.72
CA ASP A 124 -0.94 -15.97 -19.04
C ASP A 124 -2.24 -16.54 -18.42
N GLY A 125 -3.34 -15.77 -18.41
CA GLY A 125 -4.62 -16.18 -17.83
C GLY A 125 -4.65 -16.15 -16.29
N ASP A 126 -3.65 -15.56 -15.67
CA ASP A 126 -3.60 -15.34 -14.22
C ASP A 126 -4.65 -14.33 -13.76
N ALA A 127 -5.02 -13.39 -14.64
CA ALA A 127 -6.08 -12.43 -14.43
C ALA A 127 -6.85 -12.13 -15.73
N GLU A 128 -8.09 -11.69 -15.59
CA GLU A 128 -8.89 -11.16 -16.71
C GLU A 128 -8.84 -9.63 -16.76
N GLN A 129 -8.39 -9.02 -15.66
CA GLN A 129 -8.25 -7.58 -15.49
C GLN A 129 -7.14 -7.29 -14.47
N VAL A 130 -6.43 -6.18 -14.59
CA VAL A 130 -5.41 -5.76 -13.62
C VAL A 130 -5.71 -4.35 -13.11
N LEU A 131 -5.78 -4.17 -11.79
CA LEU A 131 -5.69 -2.86 -11.16
C LEU A 131 -4.22 -2.50 -11.00
N VAL A 132 -3.72 -1.65 -11.89
CA VAL A 132 -2.36 -1.12 -11.85
C VAL A 132 -2.34 0.12 -10.98
N ILE A 133 -1.40 0.17 -10.04
CA ILE A 133 -1.25 1.25 -9.06
C ILE A 133 0.21 1.71 -9.08
N THR A 134 0.44 3.01 -9.20
CA THR A 134 1.75 3.61 -8.91
C THR A 134 1.68 4.42 -7.64
N ALA A 135 2.74 4.40 -6.83
CA ALA A 135 2.82 5.21 -5.62
C ALA A 135 4.27 5.68 -5.38
N VAL A 136 4.46 6.99 -5.47
CA VAL A 136 5.74 7.69 -5.29
C VAL A 136 5.66 8.57 -4.06
N GLN A 137 6.64 8.45 -3.17
CA GLN A 137 6.76 9.35 -2.01
C GLN A 137 7.57 10.60 -2.37
N GLY A 138 7.07 11.77 -1.99
CA GLY A 138 7.68 13.05 -2.31
C GLY A 138 6.92 14.23 -1.71
N PRO A 139 7.39 15.48 -1.92
CA PRO A 139 6.61 16.67 -1.63
C PRO A 139 5.92 17.20 -2.91
N PRO A 140 4.65 16.87 -3.20
CA PRO A 140 3.74 15.98 -2.46
C PRO A 140 3.85 14.50 -2.86
N ASP A 141 3.31 13.60 -2.02
CA ASP A 141 3.17 12.18 -2.37
C ASP A 141 2.21 12.07 -3.57
N HIS A 142 2.52 11.16 -4.50
CA HIS A 142 1.73 10.96 -5.71
C HIS A 142 1.34 9.49 -5.87
N ALA A 143 0.10 9.23 -6.28
CA ALA A 143 -0.35 7.89 -6.61
C ALA A 143 -1.40 7.92 -7.72
N THR A 144 -1.32 6.95 -8.63
CA THR A 144 -2.30 6.71 -9.70
C THR A 144 -2.85 5.29 -9.59
N ALA A 145 -4.06 5.07 -10.08
CA ALA A 145 -4.61 3.72 -10.23
C ALA A 145 -5.49 3.65 -11.49
N VAL A 146 -5.30 2.59 -12.28
CA VAL A 146 -6.03 2.32 -13.52
C VAL A 146 -6.40 0.85 -13.59
N LEU A 147 -7.60 0.57 -14.12
CA LEU A 147 -8.05 -0.78 -14.41
C LEU A 147 -7.77 -1.08 -15.88
N LEU A 148 -6.93 -2.09 -16.14
CA LEU A 148 -6.58 -2.58 -17.47
C LEU A 148 -7.28 -3.91 -17.73
N ALA A 149 -7.88 -4.05 -18.90
CA ALA A 149 -8.47 -5.28 -19.42
C ALA A 149 -7.99 -5.44 -20.88
N PRO A 150 -8.13 -6.64 -21.50
CA PRO A 150 -7.76 -6.88 -22.90
C PRO A 150 -8.26 -5.83 -23.90
#